data_AF-A0A914Z0M1-F1
#
_entry.id   AF-A0A914Z0M1-F1
#
_cell.length_a   1.000
_cell.length_b   1.000
_cell.length_c   1.000
_cell.angle_alpha   90.00
_cell.angle_beta   90.00
_cell.angle_gamma   90.00
#
_symmetry.space_group_name_H-M   'P 1'
#
loop_
_entity.id
_entity.type
_entity.pdbx_description
1 polymer ?
#
loop_
_entity_poly.entity_id
_entity_poly.type
_entity_poly.pdbx_seq_one_letter_code
_entity_poly.pdbx_strand_id
1 'polypeptide(L)'
;MEELYCNISEEIFMIGSIYTSEMKNKLYGDKDMENDISVSRYSSKGPFISTCARGIDFVAPGAAITDLPKWNSKNNAICSGTSFAAPNAAGSIACLLSALKANKIQYSPAMIKMALANTAFLPKGANKLEFGNGIIQINDAFEFIKKSMNKLPQKLIFPFLLKQPKQKGIIYVQTDKNNAKPLSKDYTFHIDSTAFNRNNTKWILKCISNENKNFVSHSKIVKTNNNSFNVKIDANELKEGSINYAEIQGFDSLNPTIGPFFHLPITVICPANPNFYTDNIATINAGPATHFFSKNFQQNLLKNVLSKLLL
;
A
#
# COMPACT_ATOMS: atom_id res chain seq x y z
N MET A 1 30.22 10.01 3.45
CA MET A 1 29.27 9.11 2.79
C MET A 1 27.92 9.78 2.82
N GLU A 2 27.50 10.40 1.72
CA GLU A 2 26.16 10.98 1.58
C GLU A 2 25.16 9.86 1.38
N GLU A 3 24.35 9.58 2.41
CA GLU A 3 23.21 8.68 2.27
C GLU A 3 22.15 9.38 1.40
N LEU A 4 22.08 8.98 0.13
CA LEU A 4 20.98 9.29 -0.78
C LEU A 4 19.71 8.60 -0.27
N TYR A 5 19.07 9.21 0.73
CA TYR A 5 17.69 8.87 1.07
C TYR A 5 16.81 9.30 -0.10
N CYS A 6 16.27 8.35 -0.85
CA CYS A 6 15.16 8.63 -1.75
C CYS A 6 13.94 9.00 -0.88
N ASN A 7 13.80 10.31 -0.61
CA ASN A 7 12.61 10.89 0.01
C ASN A 7 11.47 10.78 -1.02
N ILE A 8 10.83 9.62 -1.12
CA ILE A 8 9.61 9.54 -1.89
C ILE A 8 8.54 10.26 -1.07
N SER A 9 8.31 11.54 -1.37
CA SER A 9 7.32 12.39 -0.71
C SER A 9 5.91 11.84 -0.95
N GLU A 10 4.94 12.14 -0.08
CA GLU A 10 3.53 11.73 -0.31
C GLU A 10 2.90 12.40 -1.54
N GLU A 11 3.62 13.36 -2.11
CA GLU A 11 3.26 14.12 -3.31
C GLU A 11 3.46 13.32 -4.59
N ILE A 12 4.16 12.18 -4.51
CA ILE A 12 4.34 11.25 -5.63
C ILE A 12 3.31 10.13 -5.52
N PHE A 13 2.76 9.70 -6.66
CA PHE A 13 1.92 8.51 -6.73
C PHE A 13 2.78 7.31 -7.09
N MET A 14 2.89 6.35 -6.17
CA MET A 14 3.50 5.06 -6.48
C MET A 14 2.48 4.13 -7.17
N ILE A 15 2.74 3.79 -8.42
CA ILE A 15 1.83 2.99 -9.25
C ILE A 15 2.36 1.56 -9.42
N GLY A 16 1.61 0.60 -8.91
CA GLY A 16 1.80 -0.83 -9.17
C GLY A 16 1.16 -1.26 -10.50
N SER A 17 1.54 -2.43 -10.97
CA SER A 17 1.10 -2.99 -12.25
C SER A 17 0.18 -4.18 -12.01
N ILE A 18 -0.96 -4.21 -12.72
CA ILE A 18 -1.90 -5.34 -12.72
C ILE A 18 -2.18 -5.84 -14.14
N TYR A 19 -2.68 -7.07 -14.22
CA TYR A 19 -3.27 -7.67 -15.41
C TYR A 19 -4.63 -8.28 -15.06
N THR A 20 -5.56 -8.25 -16.00
CA THR A 20 -6.78 -9.05 -15.92
C THR A 20 -6.60 -10.40 -16.60
N SER A 21 -7.44 -11.38 -16.27
CA SER A 21 -7.44 -12.68 -16.96
C SER A 21 -7.65 -12.53 -18.46
N GLU A 22 -8.47 -11.57 -18.88
CA GLU A 22 -8.67 -11.26 -20.31
C GLU A 22 -7.39 -10.73 -20.96
N MET A 23 -6.68 -9.80 -20.31
CA MET A 23 -5.40 -9.30 -20.80
C MET A 23 -4.38 -10.44 -20.90
N LYS A 24 -4.32 -11.32 -19.90
CA LYS A 24 -3.36 -12.42 -19.87
C LYS A 24 -3.61 -13.43 -21.00
N ASN A 25 -4.88 -13.79 -21.20
CA ASN A 25 -5.30 -14.71 -22.25
C ASN A 25 -5.05 -14.11 -23.64
N LYS A 26 -5.50 -12.87 -23.90
CA LYS A 26 -5.36 -12.24 -25.22
C LYS A 26 -3.92 -11.89 -25.57
N LEU A 27 -3.11 -11.45 -24.60
CA LEU A 27 -1.75 -10.95 -24.87
C LEU A 27 -0.67 -12.02 -24.71
N TYR A 28 -0.87 -13.00 -23.83
CA TYR A 28 0.15 -14.02 -23.54
C TYR A 28 -0.32 -15.45 -23.79
N GLY A 29 -1.58 -15.66 -24.22
CA GLY A 29 -2.14 -17.00 -24.44
C GLY A 29 -2.34 -17.81 -23.15
N ASP A 30 -2.20 -17.15 -22.00
CA ASP A 30 -2.20 -17.77 -20.68
C ASP A 30 -3.59 -17.67 -20.07
N LYS A 31 -4.22 -18.83 -19.88
CA LYS A 31 -5.60 -18.97 -19.36
C LYS A 31 -5.63 -19.22 -17.86
N ASP A 32 -4.47 -19.43 -17.25
CA ASP A 32 -4.38 -19.84 -15.85
C ASP A 32 -4.24 -18.59 -14.97
N MET A 33 -5.37 -18.10 -14.50
CA MET A 33 -5.45 -17.14 -13.41
C MET A 33 -6.46 -17.59 -12.37
N GLU A 34 -5.98 -17.69 -11.13
CA GLU A 34 -6.81 -17.96 -9.96
C GLU A 34 -7.79 -16.80 -9.66
N ASN A 35 -7.40 -15.56 -10.00
CA ASN A 35 -8.19 -14.35 -9.80
C ASN A 35 -8.32 -13.55 -11.09
N ASP A 36 -9.51 -12.97 -11.32
CA ASP A 36 -9.83 -12.12 -12.48
C ASP A 36 -8.86 -10.93 -12.67
N ILE A 37 -8.30 -10.44 -11.57
CA ILE A 37 -7.33 -9.35 -11.54
C ILE A 37 -6.19 -9.77 -10.63
N SER A 38 -4.97 -9.75 -11.16
CA SER A 38 -3.77 -10.09 -10.40
C SER A 38 -2.70 -9.03 -10.59
N VAL A 39 -1.90 -8.83 -9.54
CA VAL A 39 -0.71 -7.98 -9.60
C VAL A 39 0.35 -8.65 -10.49
N SER A 40 0.95 -7.84 -11.36
CA SER A 40 2.04 -8.26 -12.22
C SER A 40 3.22 -8.78 -11.40
N ARG A 41 3.86 -9.86 -11.85
CA ARG A 41 5.08 -10.39 -11.22
C ARG A 41 6.23 -9.38 -11.15
N TYR A 42 6.21 -8.36 -12.01
CA TYR A 42 7.21 -7.30 -12.05
C TYR A 42 6.85 -6.09 -11.20
N SER A 43 5.66 -6.08 -10.60
CA SER A 43 5.28 -5.03 -9.66
C SER A 43 5.99 -5.26 -8.34
N SER A 44 6.76 -4.27 -7.89
CA SER A 44 7.28 -4.24 -6.53
C SER A 44 6.12 -4.35 -5.52
N LYS A 45 6.41 -4.83 -4.32
CA LYS A 45 5.43 -4.94 -3.23
C LYS A 45 5.88 -4.12 -2.03
N GLY A 46 4.92 -3.64 -1.26
CA GLY A 46 5.17 -3.07 0.06
C GLY A 46 5.60 -4.11 1.09
N PRO A 47 6.00 -3.67 2.30
CA PRO A 47 6.11 -2.28 2.74
C PRO A 47 7.41 -1.61 2.25
N PHE A 48 7.43 -0.27 2.19
CA PHE A 48 8.63 0.48 1.87
C PHE A 48 9.44 0.76 3.15
N ILE A 49 10.58 0.08 3.29
CA ILE A 49 11.33 -0.02 4.55
C ILE A 49 11.85 1.33 5.05
N SER A 50 12.37 2.18 4.16
CA SER A 50 13.07 3.41 4.58
C SER A 50 12.15 4.44 5.24
N THR A 51 10.89 4.53 4.83
CA THR A 51 9.90 5.44 5.42
C THR A 51 8.82 4.71 6.19
N CYS A 52 8.82 3.37 6.23
CA CYS A 52 7.71 2.57 6.74
C CYS A 52 6.36 2.85 6.05
N ALA A 53 6.37 3.46 4.85
CA ALA A 53 5.16 3.65 4.07
C ALA A 53 4.65 2.32 3.52
N ARG A 54 3.38 2.30 3.08
CA ARG A 54 2.82 1.14 2.39
C ARG A 54 3.60 0.75 1.13
N GLY A 55 4.22 1.72 0.45
CA GLY A 55 4.86 1.52 -0.85
C GLY A 55 3.86 1.91 -1.94
N ILE A 56 3.11 0.96 -2.47
CA ILE A 56 2.15 1.23 -3.57
C ILE A 56 0.99 2.10 -3.09
N ASP A 57 0.68 3.16 -3.85
CA ASP A 57 -0.48 4.00 -3.65
C ASP A 57 -1.70 3.45 -4.39
N PHE A 58 -1.53 3.12 -5.67
CA PHE A 58 -2.57 2.64 -6.57
C PHE A 58 -2.01 1.63 -7.56
N VAL A 59 -2.89 0.87 -8.20
CA VAL A 59 -2.52 0.00 -9.32
C VAL A 59 -3.24 0.44 -10.60
N ALA A 60 -2.58 0.19 -11.73
CA ALA A 60 -3.16 0.40 -13.06
C ALA A 60 -2.79 -0.75 -14.01
N PRO A 61 -3.58 -0.94 -15.09
CA PRO A 61 -3.27 -1.94 -16.12
C PRO A 61 -1.88 -1.69 -16.69
N GLY A 62 -1.01 -2.70 -16.59
CA GLY A 62 0.39 -2.57 -16.95
C GLY A 62 0.83 -3.39 -18.15
N ALA A 63 -0.08 -3.99 -18.91
CA ALA A 63 0.24 -4.64 -20.18
C ALA A 63 -0.31 -3.80 -21.31
N ALA A 64 0.53 -3.55 -22.30
CA ALA A 64 0.21 -2.77 -23.48
C ALA A 64 0.85 -3.38 -24.71
N ILE A 65 0.18 -3.19 -25.85
CA ILE A 65 0.82 -3.30 -27.16
C ILE A 65 1.47 -1.94 -27.41
N THR A 66 2.80 -1.91 -27.46
CA THR A 66 3.58 -0.71 -27.69
C THR A 66 4.22 -0.74 -29.07
N ASP A 67 4.33 0.42 -29.69
CA ASP A 67 5.18 0.58 -30.86
C ASP A 67 6.65 0.45 -30.46
N LEU A 68 7.42 -0.16 -31.34
CA LEU A 68 8.86 -0.27 -31.21
C LEU A 68 9.55 0.74 -32.14
N PRO A 69 10.78 1.18 -31.81
CA PRO A 69 11.56 2.02 -32.70
C PRO A 69 11.71 1.41 -34.09
N LYS A 70 11.71 2.25 -35.13
CA LYS A 70 11.76 1.82 -36.55
C LYS A 70 12.98 0.96 -36.93
N TRP A 71 14.04 0.97 -36.12
CA TRP A 71 15.22 0.12 -36.34
C TRP A 71 14.98 -1.34 -35.91
N ASN A 72 13.91 -1.62 -35.16
CA ASN A 72 13.53 -2.97 -34.78
C ASN A 72 12.80 -3.66 -35.94
N SER A 73 13.08 -4.94 -36.20
CA SER A 73 12.43 -5.71 -37.27
C SER A 73 10.94 -5.96 -37.02
N LYS A 74 10.45 -5.69 -35.81
CA LYS A 74 9.03 -5.72 -35.45
C LYS A 74 8.55 -4.28 -35.17
N ASN A 75 7.39 -3.91 -35.71
CA ASN A 75 6.80 -2.60 -35.51
C ASN A 75 6.17 -2.42 -34.12
N ASN A 76 5.77 -3.52 -33.47
CA ASN A 76 5.14 -3.51 -32.16
C ASN A 76 5.58 -4.69 -31.29
N ALA A 77 5.39 -4.54 -29.99
CA ALA A 77 5.61 -5.58 -29.01
C ALA A 77 4.59 -5.50 -27.88
N ILE A 78 4.32 -6.66 -27.28
CA ILE A 78 3.55 -6.75 -26.04
C ILE A 78 4.53 -6.55 -24.90
N CYS A 79 4.36 -5.48 -24.13
CA CYS A 79 5.22 -5.17 -23.00
C CYS A 79 4.39 -5.03 -21.72
N SER A 80 5.04 -5.35 -20.61
CA SER A 80 4.37 -5.61 -19.33
C SER A 80 5.23 -5.05 -18.20
N GLY A 81 4.67 -4.23 -17.32
CA GLY A 81 5.38 -3.74 -16.14
C GLY A 81 4.82 -2.44 -15.55
N THR A 82 5.43 -2.00 -14.47
CA THR A 82 5.11 -0.71 -13.82
C THR A 82 5.42 0.48 -14.72
N SER A 83 6.41 0.36 -15.61
CA SER A 83 6.72 1.35 -16.65
C SER A 83 5.58 1.60 -17.63
N PHE A 84 4.62 0.67 -17.76
CA PHE A 84 3.41 0.82 -18.58
C PHE A 84 2.18 1.19 -17.75
N ALA A 85 2.13 0.72 -16.50
CA ALA A 85 1.06 1.11 -15.56
C ALA A 85 1.15 2.59 -15.17
N ALA A 86 2.35 3.12 -14.94
CA ALA A 86 2.57 4.52 -14.59
C ALA A 86 2.06 5.52 -15.64
N PRO A 87 2.40 5.42 -16.95
CA PRO A 87 1.83 6.31 -17.96
C PRO A 87 0.32 6.10 -18.17
N ASN A 88 -0.21 4.89 -17.98
CA ASN A 88 -1.65 4.63 -18.01
C ASN A 88 -2.36 5.41 -16.88
N ALA A 89 -1.87 5.31 -15.65
CA ALA A 89 -2.37 6.09 -14.52
C ALA A 89 -2.23 7.60 -14.75
N ALA A 90 -1.08 8.06 -15.26
CA ALA A 90 -0.84 9.47 -15.54
C ALA A 90 -1.80 10.04 -16.59
N GLY A 91 -2.04 9.33 -17.70
CA GLY A 91 -3.02 9.71 -18.71
C GLY A 91 -4.45 9.74 -18.16
N SER A 92 -4.82 8.74 -17.37
CA SER A 92 -6.11 8.66 -16.70
C SER A 92 -6.35 9.86 -15.75
N ILE A 93 -5.34 10.21 -14.95
CA ILE A 93 -5.39 11.38 -14.06
C ILE A 93 -5.39 12.68 -14.86
N ALA A 94 -4.69 12.76 -15.99
CA ALA A 94 -4.74 13.93 -16.86
C ALA A 94 -6.16 14.19 -17.39
N CYS A 95 -6.92 13.14 -17.74
CA CYS A 95 -8.33 13.26 -18.08
C CYS A 95 -9.18 13.81 -16.93
N LEU A 96 -8.96 13.33 -15.70
CA LEU A 96 -9.62 13.86 -14.49
C LEU A 96 -9.34 15.36 -14.33
N LEU A 97 -8.07 15.76 -14.40
CA LEU A 97 -7.65 17.15 -14.27
C LEU A 97 -8.25 18.03 -15.38
N SER A 98 -8.32 17.52 -16.61
CA SER A 98 -8.97 18.20 -17.73
C SER A 98 -10.46 18.45 -17.45
N ALA A 99 -11.19 17.43 -16.97
CA ALA A 99 -12.60 17.56 -16.60
C ALA A 99 -12.81 18.57 -15.47
N LEU A 100 -11.97 18.58 -14.43
CA LEU A 100 -12.04 19.55 -13.34
C LEU A 100 -11.80 20.97 -13.83
N LYS A 101 -10.80 21.18 -14.70
CA LYS A 101 -10.53 22.50 -15.32
C LYS A 101 -11.70 22.97 -16.18
N ALA A 102 -12.26 22.10 -17.02
CA ALA A 102 -13.41 22.43 -17.87
C ALA A 102 -14.65 22.85 -17.06
N ASN A 103 -14.84 22.23 -15.89
CA ASN A 103 -15.94 22.56 -14.97
C ASN A 103 -15.61 23.70 -13.98
N LYS A 104 -14.44 24.36 -14.12
CA LYS A 104 -13.95 25.43 -13.23
C LYS A 104 -13.91 25.00 -11.75
N ILE A 105 -13.65 23.73 -11.50
CA ILE A 105 -13.53 23.16 -10.16
C ILE A 105 -12.09 23.35 -9.67
N GLN A 106 -11.91 24.04 -8.56
CA GLN A 106 -10.60 24.13 -7.89
C GLN A 106 -10.24 22.79 -7.26
N TYR A 107 -8.96 22.41 -7.37
CA TYR A 107 -8.44 21.16 -6.84
C TYR A 107 -7.02 21.36 -6.27
N SER A 108 -6.64 20.52 -5.31
CA SER A 108 -5.26 20.39 -4.82
C SER A 108 -4.75 18.95 -5.02
N PRO A 109 -3.42 18.71 -5.07
CA PRO A 109 -2.87 17.36 -5.16
C PRO A 109 -3.40 16.41 -4.05
N ALA A 110 -3.58 16.93 -2.84
CA ALA A 110 -4.15 16.15 -1.73
C ALA A 110 -5.61 15.78 -1.96
N MET A 111 -6.42 16.70 -2.50
CA MET A 111 -7.81 16.40 -2.87
C MET A 111 -7.88 15.32 -3.94
N ILE A 112 -7.01 15.38 -4.96
CA ILE A 112 -6.95 14.36 -6.01
C ILE A 112 -6.55 13.00 -5.42
N LYS A 113 -5.48 12.93 -4.62
CA LYS A 113 -5.05 11.67 -4.00
C LYS A 113 -6.14 11.07 -3.10
N MET A 114 -6.80 11.90 -2.30
CA MET A 114 -7.89 11.48 -1.43
C MET A 114 -9.10 10.99 -2.25
N ALA A 115 -9.48 11.71 -3.31
CA ALA A 115 -10.58 11.28 -4.18
C ALA A 115 -10.29 9.93 -4.83
N LEU A 116 -9.08 9.76 -5.37
CA LEU A 116 -8.64 8.49 -5.94
C LEU A 116 -8.62 7.37 -4.88
N ALA A 117 -8.11 7.64 -3.67
CA ALA A 117 -8.06 6.67 -2.58
C ALA A 117 -9.44 6.20 -2.12
N ASN A 118 -10.42 7.11 -2.08
CA ASN A 118 -11.79 6.82 -1.64
C ASN A 118 -12.66 6.16 -2.72
N THR A 119 -12.25 6.20 -3.98
CA THR A 119 -13.01 5.67 -5.12
C THR A 119 -12.34 4.49 -5.82
N ALA A 120 -11.09 4.20 -5.47
CA ALA A 120 -10.36 3.08 -6.05
C ALA A 120 -11.09 1.74 -5.82
N PHE A 121 -11.09 0.90 -6.84
CA PHE A 121 -11.66 -0.43 -6.78
C PHE A 121 -10.62 -1.41 -6.24
N LEU A 122 -10.88 -2.00 -5.06
CA LEU A 122 -10.04 -3.03 -4.48
C LEU A 122 -10.73 -4.40 -4.64
N PRO A 123 -10.15 -5.37 -5.37
CA PRO A 123 -10.71 -6.71 -5.46
C PRO A 123 -10.84 -7.37 -4.09
N LYS A 124 -11.86 -8.23 -3.93
CA LYS A 124 -12.04 -8.98 -2.68
C LYS A 124 -10.83 -9.87 -2.42
N GLY A 125 -10.32 -9.86 -1.19
CA GLY A 125 -9.12 -10.62 -0.80
C GLY A 125 -7.79 -10.03 -1.30
N ALA A 126 -7.81 -8.88 -2.00
CA ALA A 126 -6.59 -8.24 -2.46
C ALA A 126 -5.71 -7.76 -1.31
N ASN A 127 -4.41 -8.04 -1.40
CA ASN A 127 -3.44 -7.56 -0.43
C ASN A 127 -3.13 -6.07 -0.69
N LYS A 128 -3.44 -5.20 0.29
CA LYS A 128 -3.13 -3.77 0.21
C LYS A 128 -1.64 -3.44 0.05
N LEU A 129 -0.72 -4.32 0.47
CA LEU A 129 0.71 -4.13 0.20
C LEU A 129 1.07 -4.26 -1.30
N GLU A 130 0.21 -4.88 -2.09
CA GLU A 130 0.39 -5.09 -3.53
C GLU A 130 -0.52 -4.18 -4.36
N PHE A 131 -1.77 -4.03 -3.95
CA PHE A 131 -2.78 -3.22 -4.65
C PHE A 131 -2.81 -1.76 -4.21
N GLY A 132 -2.19 -1.41 -3.08
CA GLY A 132 -2.35 -0.10 -2.47
C GLY A 132 -3.81 0.18 -2.09
N ASN A 133 -4.35 1.32 -2.54
CA ASN A 133 -5.77 1.64 -2.39
C ASN A 133 -6.65 0.90 -3.40
N GLY A 134 -6.07 0.28 -4.42
CA GLY A 134 -6.78 -0.41 -5.49
C GLY A 134 -6.57 0.23 -6.86
N ILE A 135 -7.42 -0.18 -7.79
CA ILE A 135 -7.42 0.25 -9.20
C ILE A 135 -8.07 1.63 -9.31
N ILE A 136 -7.41 2.54 -10.01
CA ILE A 136 -7.88 3.91 -10.24
C ILE A 136 -9.22 3.92 -10.98
N GLN A 137 -10.22 4.63 -10.43
CA GLN A 137 -11.54 4.85 -11.04
C GLN A 137 -11.78 6.35 -11.28
N ILE A 138 -11.51 6.81 -12.50
CA ILE A 138 -11.52 8.26 -12.82
C ILE A 138 -12.91 8.88 -12.77
N ASN A 139 -13.93 8.19 -13.30
CA ASN A 139 -15.30 8.70 -13.32
C ASN A 139 -15.84 8.87 -11.90
N ASP A 140 -15.62 7.87 -11.06
CA ASP A 140 -16.04 7.90 -9.65
C ASP A 140 -15.28 8.98 -8.87
N ALA A 141 -13.98 9.15 -9.13
CA ALA A 141 -13.18 10.21 -8.51
C ALA A 141 -13.69 11.61 -8.88
N PHE A 142 -14.08 11.84 -10.14
CA PHE A 142 -14.65 13.11 -10.58
C PHE A 142 -15.98 13.40 -9.87
N GLU A 143 -16.89 12.42 -9.86
CA GLU A 143 -18.19 12.53 -9.18
C GLU A 143 -18.04 12.73 -7.66
N PHE A 144 -17.05 12.05 -7.05
CA PHE A 144 -16.71 12.22 -5.65
C PHE A 144 -16.27 13.66 -5.32
N ILE A 145 -15.37 14.24 -6.13
CA ILE A 145 -14.91 15.63 -5.93
C ILE A 145 -16.07 16.60 -6.09
N LYS A 146 -16.88 16.42 -7.14
CA LYS A 146 -18.05 17.27 -7.42
C LYS A 146 -19.05 17.26 -6.25
N LYS A 147 -19.34 16.09 -5.69
CA LYS A 147 -20.26 15.94 -4.52
C LYS A 147 -19.66 16.47 -3.22
N SER A 148 -18.34 16.38 -3.06
CA SER A 148 -17.65 16.72 -1.80
C SER A 148 -17.15 18.17 -1.74
N MET A 149 -17.29 18.93 -2.82
CA MET A 149 -16.74 20.29 -2.96
C MET A 149 -17.12 21.23 -1.80
N ASN A 150 -18.38 21.20 -1.35
CA ASN A 150 -18.87 22.08 -0.28
C ASN A 150 -18.38 21.67 1.12
N LYS A 151 -17.92 20.42 1.28
CA LYS A 151 -17.52 19.86 2.58
C LYS A 151 -16.00 19.86 2.76
N LEU A 152 -15.26 19.77 1.65
CA LEU A 152 -13.80 19.78 1.64
C LEU A 152 -13.24 21.19 1.85
N PRO A 153 -12.12 21.35 2.59
CA PRO A 153 -11.41 22.62 2.61
C PRO A 153 -10.83 22.93 1.22
N GLN A 154 -10.92 24.19 0.79
CA GLN A 154 -10.40 24.64 -0.52
C GLN A 154 -8.89 24.39 -0.69
N LYS A 155 -8.12 24.47 0.40
CA LYS A 155 -6.70 24.15 0.43
C LYS A 155 -6.47 23.00 1.38
N LEU A 156 -6.64 21.78 0.88
CA LEU A 156 -6.24 20.57 1.56
C LEU A 156 -4.75 20.35 1.31
N ILE A 157 -3.97 20.27 2.39
CA ILE A 157 -2.59 19.78 2.40
C ILE A 157 -2.62 18.41 3.08
N PHE A 158 -1.70 17.51 2.76
CA PHE A 158 -1.60 16.22 3.44
C PHE A 158 -1.29 16.46 4.93
N PRO A 159 -2.06 15.89 5.88
CA PRO A 159 -1.65 15.88 7.28
C PRO A 159 -0.37 15.06 7.38
N PHE A 160 0.75 15.74 7.60
CA PHE A 160 1.98 15.06 7.91
C PHE A 160 1.79 14.34 9.24
N LEU A 161 1.79 13.02 9.17
CA LEU A 161 2.08 12.20 10.33
C LEU A 161 3.60 12.20 10.46
N LEU A 162 4.10 12.76 11.58
CA LEU A 162 5.40 12.51 12.23
C LEU A 162 6.33 13.73 12.39
N LYS A 163 6.70 13.94 13.66
CA LYS A 163 7.50 15.04 14.20
C LYS A 163 9.02 14.76 14.18
N GLN A 164 9.45 13.71 13.48
CA GLN A 164 10.87 13.39 13.24
C GLN A 164 10.98 12.87 11.81
N PRO A 165 11.97 13.29 11.02
CA PRO A 165 11.79 13.35 9.58
C PRO A 165 11.78 11.93 9.00
N LYS A 166 10.81 11.67 8.12
CA LYS A 166 10.75 10.57 7.12
C LYS A 166 10.00 9.29 7.46
N GLN A 167 9.60 9.02 8.71
CA GLN A 167 8.71 7.89 8.96
C GLN A 167 7.27 8.25 8.52
N LYS A 168 6.52 7.29 7.99
CA LYS A 168 5.15 7.44 7.43
C LYS A 168 4.20 6.33 7.89
N GLY A 169 4.70 5.38 8.65
CA GLY A 169 3.97 4.20 9.08
C GLY A 169 4.77 3.40 10.11
N ILE A 170 4.30 2.20 10.40
CA ILE A 170 4.99 1.29 11.32
C ILE A 170 5.36 0.02 10.57
N ILE A 171 6.63 -0.37 10.68
CA ILE A 171 7.06 -1.74 10.41
C ILE A 171 7.53 -2.31 11.75
N TYR A 172 6.85 -3.35 12.21
CA TYR A 172 7.21 -4.10 13.41
C TYR A 172 7.62 -5.52 13.01
N VAL A 173 8.87 -5.88 13.30
CA VAL A 173 9.37 -7.24 13.06
C VAL A 173 9.42 -7.95 14.41
N GLN A 174 8.70 -9.06 14.52
CA GLN A 174 8.70 -9.88 15.72
C GLN A 174 10.03 -10.62 15.83
N THR A 175 10.97 -10.08 16.61
CA THR A 175 12.27 -10.71 16.87
C THR A 175 12.19 -11.56 18.14
N ASP A 176 12.30 -12.87 17.98
CA ASP A 176 12.45 -13.93 19.01
C ASP A 176 11.33 -14.04 20.06
N LYS A 177 10.38 -14.96 19.83
CA LYS A 177 9.46 -15.47 20.88
C LYS A 177 10.19 -16.09 22.08
N ASN A 178 11.47 -16.48 21.91
CA ASN A 178 12.27 -17.15 22.93
C ASN A 178 12.79 -16.20 24.02
N ASN A 179 12.76 -14.88 23.79
CA ASN A 179 13.07 -13.90 24.82
C ASN A 179 11.76 -13.48 25.49
N ALA A 180 11.69 -13.58 26.82
CA ALA A 180 10.54 -13.23 27.66
C ALA A 180 10.11 -11.73 27.63
N LYS A 181 10.45 -10.99 26.56
CA LYS A 181 10.03 -9.62 26.34
C LYS A 181 8.62 -9.60 25.75
N PRO A 182 7.76 -8.66 26.16
CA PRO A 182 6.43 -8.53 25.58
C PRO A 182 6.55 -8.26 24.08
N LEU A 183 5.84 -9.03 23.26
CA LEU A 183 5.72 -8.87 21.80
C LEU A 183 4.76 -7.72 21.44
N SER A 184 4.70 -6.73 22.32
CA SER A 184 3.84 -5.57 22.24
C SER A 184 4.67 -4.30 22.29
N LYS A 185 4.35 -3.32 21.44
CA LYS A 185 5.07 -2.05 21.38
C LYS A 185 4.13 -0.87 21.18
N ASP A 186 4.36 0.19 21.96
CA ASP A 186 3.61 1.45 21.88
C ASP A 186 4.35 2.46 20.98
N TYR A 187 3.56 3.20 20.23
CA TYR A 187 3.98 4.25 19.31
C TYR A 187 3.10 5.48 19.53
N THR A 188 3.69 6.67 19.52
CA THR A 188 2.96 7.94 19.57
C THR A 188 3.10 8.65 18.23
N PHE A 189 1.98 8.94 17.59
CA PHE A 189 1.91 9.66 16.32
C PHE A 189 1.52 11.08 16.57
N HIS A 190 2.06 11.99 15.74
CA HIS A 190 1.65 13.38 15.73
C HIS A 190 0.93 13.72 14.43
N ILE A 191 -0.22 14.37 14.51
CA ILE A 191 -0.95 14.88 13.35
C ILE A 191 -0.55 16.34 13.18
N ASP A 192 -0.01 16.70 12.02
CA ASP A 192 0.24 18.10 11.68
C ASP A 192 -1.07 18.81 11.36
N SER A 193 -1.50 19.68 12.28
CA SER A 193 -2.72 20.47 12.13
C SER A 193 -2.61 21.59 11.09
N THR A 194 -1.40 21.97 10.65
CA THR A 194 -1.23 23.01 9.62
C THR A 194 -1.81 22.60 8.26
N ALA A 195 -2.01 21.29 8.07
CA ALA A 195 -2.56 20.73 6.85
C ALA A 195 -4.04 21.07 6.63
N PHE A 196 -4.74 21.45 7.70
CA PHE A 196 -6.13 21.84 7.70
C PHE A 196 -6.23 23.23 8.29
N ASN A 197 -6.64 24.21 7.49
CA ASN A 197 -6.84 25.60 7.92
C ASN A 197 -8.10 25.75 8.81
N ARG A 198 -8.32 24.80 9.73
CA ARG A 198 -9.42 24.71 10.69
C ARG A 198 -8.83 24.44 12.06
N ASN A 199 -8.91 25.44 12.93
CA ASN A 199 -8.56 25.29 14.34
C ASN A 199 -9.51 24.26 15.00
N ASN A 200 -8.96 23.42 15.89
CA ASN A 200 -9.72 22.49 16.73
C ASN A 200 -10.48 21.37 15.97
N THR A 201 -9.91 20.83 14.89
CA THR A 201 -10.50 19.67 14.20
C THR A 201 -10.43 18.42 15.07
N LYS A 202 -11.51 17.65 15.01
CA LYS A 202 -11.63 16.36 15.70
C LYS A 202 -11.64 15.25 14.66
N TRP A 203 -10.70 14.33 14.81
CA TRP A 203 -10.52 13.17 13.95
C TRP A 203 -11.11 11.94 14.62
N ILE A 204 -11.91 11.19 13.87
CA ILE A 204 -12.37 9.85 14.25
C ILE A 204 -11.42 8.86 13.58
N LEU A 205 -10.73 8.05 14.38
CA LEU A 205 -9.82 7.04 13.88
C LEU A 205 -10.52 5.68 13.81
N LYS A 206 -10.36 4.98 12.69
CA LYS A 206 -10.83 3.60 12.51
C LYS A 206 -9.68 2.75 12.00
N CYS A 207 -9.52 1.54 12.52
CA CYS A 207 -8.54 0.59 12.03
C CYS A 207 -9.22 -0.44 11.11
N ILE A 208 -8.58 -0.74 9.99
CA ILE A 208 -8.92 -1.86 9.12
C ILE A 208 -7.72 -2.82 9.06
N SER A 209 -7.97 -4.13 8.99
CA SER A 209 -6.91 -5.14 8.89
C SER A 209 -7.30 -6.25 7.90
N ASN A 210 -6.30 -6.88 7.27
CA ASN A 210 -6.55 -7.86 6.22
C ASN A 210 -7.17 -9.19 6.73
N GLU A 211 -6.98 -9.54 8.00
CA GLU A 211 -7.45 -10.83 8.56
C GLU A 211 -8.46 -10.70 9.72
N ASN A 212 -9.09 -9.53 9.91
CA ASN A 212 -9.93 -9.24 11.09
C ASN A 212 -9.27 -9.54 12.46
N LYS A 213 -7.94 -9.68 12.48
CA LYS A 213 -7.17 -9.85 13.72
C LYS A 213 -6.94 -8.49 14.35
N ASN A 214 -7.31 -8.35 15.62
CA ASN A 214 -7.16 -7.12 16.40
C ASN A 214 -5.76 -7.01 17.01
N PHE A 215 -4.72 -7.02 16.17
CA PHE A 215 -3.33 -6.86 16.60
C PHE A 215 -2.91 -5.39 16.76
N VAL A 216 -3.81 -4.43 16.47
CA VAL A 216 -3.59 -3.00 16.59
C VAL A 216 -4.64 -2.39 17.52
N SER A 217 -4.19 -1.78 18.61
CA SER A 217 -4.98 -0.94 19.50
C SER A 217 -4.63 0.52 19.27
N HIS A 218 -5.62 1.43 19.26
CA HIS A 218 -5.37 2.85 18.97
C HIS A 218 -6.38 3.76 19.68
N SER A 219 -6.05 5.05 19.80
CA SER A 219 -7.02 6.07 20.22
C SER A 219 -8.17 6.16 19.21
N LYS A 220 -9.42 6.19 19.66
CA LYS A 220 -10.60 6.30 18.77
C LYS A 220 -10.83 7.71 18.23
N ILE A 221 -10.45 8.72 19.01
CA ILE A 221 -10.70 10.12 18.71
C ILE A 221 -9.44 10.92 19.01
N VAL A 222 -9.08 11.84 18.13
CA VAL A 222 -7.94 12.75 18.30
C VAL A 222 -8.40 14.17 18.05
N LYS A 223 -8.05 15.09 18.95
CA LYS A 223 -8.25 16.53 18.76
C LYS A 223 -6.91 17.15 18.36
N THR A 224 -6.92 18.10 17.42
CA THR A 224 -5.70 18.81 17.00
C THR A 224 -4.99 19.54 18.13
N ASN A 225 -5.64 19.87 19.24
CA ASN A 225 -4.93 20.57 20.32
C ASN A 225 -3.88 19.69 21.03
N ASN A 226 -4.09 18.37 21.08
CA ASN A 226 -3.08 17.42 21.57
C ASN A 226 -2.13 16.95 20.47
N ASN A 227 -2.51 17.16 19.19
CA ASN A 227 -1.78 16.80 17.96
C ASN A 227 -1.09 15.43 18.03
N SER A 228 -1.62 14.48 18.81
CA SER A 228 -1.04 13.17 18.97
C SER A 228 -2.01 12.09 19.40
N PHE A 229 -1.68 10.85 19.04
CA PHE A 229 -2.42 9.67 19.45
C PHE A 229 -1.51 8.46 19.59
N ASN A 230 -1.92 7.52 20.44
CA ASN A 230 -1.14 6.32 20.71
C ASN A 230 -1.66 5.16 19.87
N VAL A 231 -0.73 4.33 19.44
CA VAL A 231 -0.95 3.09 18.72
C VAL A 231 -0.12 2.01 19.40
N LYS A 232 -0.77 0.93 19.79
CA LYS A 232 -0.15 -0.25 20.38
C LYS A 232 -0.29 -1.41 19.41
N ILE A 233 0.82 -2.08 19.13
CA ILE A 233 0.86 -3.30 18.33
C ILE A 233 1.02 -4.47 19.28
N ASP A 234 0.23 -5.53 19.12
CA ASP A 234 0.33 -6.79 19.85
C ASP A 234 0.45 -7.96 18.87
N ALA A 235 1.64 -8.56 18.79
CA ALA A 235 1.94 -9.64 17.86
C ALA A 235 1.85 -11.06 18.47
N ASN A 236 1.28 -11.21 19.66
CA ASN A 236 1.26 -12.51 20.37
C ASN A 236 0.48 -13.60 19.62
N GLU A 237 -0.69 -13.27 19.08
CA GLU A 237 -1.61 -14.21 18.41
C GLU A 237 -1.38 -14.34 16.89
N LEU A 238 -0.36 -13.65 16.35
CA LEU A 238 -0.09 -13.67 14.92
C LEU A 238 0.63 -14.96 14.51
N LYS A 239 0.28 -15.46 13.33
CA LYS A 239 0.81 -16.71 12.78
C LYS A 239 2.29 -16.54 12.43
N GLU A 240 3.11 -17.52 12.75
CA GLU A 240 4.51 -17.54 12.31
C GLU A 240 4.62 -17.68 10.79
N GLY A 241 5.68 -17.10 10.22
CA GLY A 241 5.90 -17.04 8.77
C GLY A 241 4.97 -16.10 8.01
N SER A 242 4.17 -15.27 8.70
CA SER A 242 3.16 -14.41 8.08
C SER A 242 3.55 -12.92 8.06
N ILE A 243 2.93 -12.19 7.13
CA ILE A 243 2.93 -10.73 7.09
C ILE A 243 1.50 -10.24 7.32
N ASN A 244 1.32 -9.37 8.31
CA ASN A 244 0.02 -8.86 8.73
C ASN A 244 -0.01 -7.36 8.46
N TYR A 245 -1.03 -6.90 7.74
CA TYR A 245 -1.21 -5.49 7.41
C TYR A 245 -2.48 -4.94 8.07
N ALA A 246 -2.34 -3.77 8.67
CA ALA A 246 -3.42 -2.96 9.18
C ALA A 246 -3.21 -1.50 8.80
N GLU A 247 -4.28 -0.72 8.83
CA GLU A 247 -4.26 0.68 8.45
C GLU A 247 -5.20 1.46 9.36
N ILE A 248 -4.66 2.47 10.05
CA ILE A 248 -5.48 3.41 10.82
C ILE A 248 -5.87 4.57 9.89
N GLN A 249 -7.17 4.75 9.74
CA GLN A 249 -7.81 5.72 8.86
C GLN A 249 -8.37 6.87 9.67
N GLY A 250 -8.04 8.10 9.29
CA GLY A 250 -8.52 9.32 9.94
C GLY A 250 -9.68 9.97 9.20
N PHE A 251 -10.83 10.11 9.86
CA PHE A 251 -12.04 10.73 9.31
C PHE A 251 -12.31 12.07 9.99
N ASP A 252 -12.72 13.08 9.22
CA ASP A 252 -13.21 14.34 9.79
C ASP A 252 -14.52 14.06 10.54
N SER A 253 -14.57 14.39 11.83
CA SER A 253 -15.77 14.20 12.65
C SER A 253 -16.98 15.00 12.18
N LEU A 254 -16.78 16.13 11.49
CA LEU A 254 -17.86 16.93 10.93
C LEU A 254 -18.47 16.29 9.68
N ASN A 255 -17.65 15.57 8.90
CA ASN A 255 -18.06 14.99 7.62
C ASN A 255 -17.50 13.57 7.44
N PRO A 256 -17.88 12.61 8.31
CA PRO A 256 -17.32 11.26 8.26
C PRO A 256 -17.67 10.51 6.97
N THR A 257 -18.73 10.94 6.26
CA THR A 257 -19.20 10.33 5.02
C THR A 257 -18.30 10.60 3.81
N ILE A 258 -17.38 11.57 3.90
CA ILE A 258 -16.42 11.85 2.81
C ILE A 258 -15.42 10.71 2.66
N GLY A 259 -15.19 9.95 3.73
CA GLY A 259 -14.15 8.93 3.78
C GLY A 259 -12.90 9.42 4.51
N PRO A 260 -11.88 8.57 4.59
CA PRO A 260 -10.62 8.90 5.21
C PRO A 260 -9.88 10.04 4.50
N PHE A 261 -9.24 10.89 5.31
CA PHE A 261 -8.35 11.96 4.87
C PHE A 261 -6.88 11.53 4.90
N PHE A 262 -6.54 10.59 5.78
CA PHE A 262 -5.20 10.04 5.90
C PHE A 262 -5.23 8.60 6.36
N HIS A 263 -4.12 7.92 6.09
CA HIS A 263 -3.92 6.51 6.35
C HIS A 263 -2.56 6.33 7.02
N LEU A 264 -2.53 5.65 8.17
CA LEU A 264 -1.31 5.23 8.83
C LEU A 264 -1.12 3.72 8.57
N PRO A 265 -0.24 3.32 7.63
CA PRO A 265 0.03 1.92 7.35
C PRO A 265 0.83 1.28 8.50
N ILE A 266 0.42 0.08 8.88
CA ILE A 266 1.04 -0.73 9.93
C ILE A 266 1.29 -2.12 9.34
N THR A 267 2.56 -2.51 9.29
CA THR A 267 2.98 -3.84 8.83
C THR A 267 3.68 -4.57 9.95
N VAL A 268 3.18 -5.76 10.28
CA VAL A 268 3.78 -6.66 11.27
C VAL A 268 4.30 -7.89 10.54
N ILE A 269 5.60 -8.15 10.68
CA ILE A 269 6.27 -9.31 10.10
C ILE A 269 6.54 -10.30 11.24
N CYS A 270 6.00 -11.51 11.11
CA CYS A 270 6.18 -12.61 12.04
C CYS A 270 7.04 -13.68 11.37
N PRO A 271 8.37 -13.70 11.56
CA PRO A 271 9.24 -14.69 10.94
C PRO A 271 8.85 -16.13 11.35
N ALA A 272 9.03 -17.08 10.45
CA ALA A 272 8.87 -18.50 10.74
C ALA A 272 10.01 -19.03 11.62
N ASN A 273 9.70 -19.98 12.49
CA ASN A 273 10.70 -20.74 13.21
C ASN A 273 11.59 -21.54 12.23
N PRO A 274 12.92 -21.58 12.44
CA PRO A 274 13.87 -22.43 11.70
C PRO A 274 13.38 -23.86 11.37
N ASN A 275 12.65 -24.51 12.27
CA ASN A 275 12.22 -25.91 12.08
C ASN A 275 11.01 -26.08 11.15
N PHE A 276 10.43 -25.00 10.62
CA PHE A 276 9.22 -25.07 9.77
C PHE A 276 9.43 -25.88 8.48
N TYR A 277 10.66 -25.96 7.96
CA TYR A 277 10.98 -26.62 6.68
C TYR A 277 11.60 -28.02 6.81
N THR A 278 11.91 -28.51 8.01
CA THR A 278 12.40 -29.90 8.12
C THR A 278 11.28 -30.92 7.88
N ASP A 279 10.03 -30.53 8.16
CA ASP A 279 8.91 -31.49 8.23
C ASP A 279 7.91 -31.35 7.06
N ASN A 280 7.91 -30.23 6.31
CA ASN A 280 6.81 -29.84 5.41
C ASN A 280 7.22 -29.44 3.97
N ILE A 281 8.37 -29.90 3.47
CA ILE A 281 8.81 -29.60 2.09
C ILE A 281 7.79 -30.12 1.05
N ALA A 282 7.09 -31.21 1.35
CA ALA A 282 6.09 -31.83 0.46
C ALA A 282 4.78 -31.03 0.34
N THR A 283 4.49 -30.08 1.25
CA THR A 283 3.24 -29.30 1.29
C THR A 283 3.39 -27.87 0.76
N ILE A 284 4.53 -27.54 0.16
CA ILE A 284 4.70 -26.25 -0.52
C ILE A 284 3.82 -26.30 -1.78
N ASN A 285 2.59 -25.81 -1.65
CA ASN A 285 1.71 -25.59 -2.80
C ASN A 285 2.49 -24.83 -3.87
N ALA A 286 2.39 -25.31 -5.12
CA ALA A 286 3.09 -24.79 -6.29
C ALA A 286 2.60 -23.39 -6.75
N GLY A 287 2.28 -22.52 -5.80
CA GLY A 287 1.94 -21.11 -5.98
C GLY A 287 2.98 -20.21 -5.33
N PRO A 288 3.00 -18.91 -5.68
CA PRO A 288 3.94 -17.94 -5.11
C PRO A 288 3.64 -17.68 -3.62
N ALA A 289 4.29 -18.42 -2.72
CA ALA A 289 4.19 -18.23 -1.27
C ALA A 289 5.46 -17.54 -0.74
N THR A 290 5.32 -16.33 -0.19
CA THR A 290 6.43 -15.61 0.46
C THR A 290 6.53 -15.99 1.93
N HIS A 291 7.68 -16.54 2.32
CA HIS A 291 7.98 -16.92 3.70
C HIS A 291 9.09 -16.03 4.26
N PHE A 292 8.92 -15.55 5.49
CA PHE A 292 9.89 -14.69 6.17
C PHE A 292 10.68 -15.48 7.19
N PHE A 293 12.00 -15.35 7.20
CA PHE A 293 12.89 -16.05 8.13
C PHE A 293 13.80 -15.08 8.87
N SER A 294 14.26 -15.49 10.05
CA SER A 294 15.33 -14.78 10.74
C SER A 294 16.66 -14.91 9.98
N LYS A 295 17.51 -13.88 10.09
CA LYS A 295 18.80 -13.80 9.39
C LYS A 295 19.72 -15.00 9.65
N ASN A 296 19.74 -15.47 10.91
CA ASN A 296 20.57 -16.60 11.33
C ASN A 296 20.14 -17.91 10.65
N PHE A 297 18.87 -18.04 10.28
CA PHE A 297 18.37 -19.23 9.59
C PHE A 297 18.59 -19.18 8.07
N GLN A 298 18.46 -18.01 7.44
CA GLN A 298 18.66 -17.88 5.99
C GLN A 298 20.02 -18.44 5.52
N GLN A 299 21.07 -18.26 6.32
CA GLN A 299 22.41 -18.79 6.04
C GLN A 299 22.49 -20.32 6.09
N ASN A 300 21.67 -20.96 6.94
CA ASN A 300 21.62 -22.42 7.09
C ASN A 300 20.65 -23.07 6.11
N LEU A 301 19.52 -22.42 5.81
CA LEU A 301 18.54 -22.89 4.84
C LEU A 301 19.13 -22.91 3.42
N LEU A 302 19.84 -21.85 3.01
CA LEU A 302 20.48 -21.83 1.68
C LEU A 302 21.45 -22.99 1.50
N LYS A 303 22.25 -23.29 2.53
CA LYS A 303 23.17 -24.43 2.53
C LYS A 303 22.45 -25.77 2.40
N ASN A 304 21.34 -25.95 3.12
CA ASN A 304 20.55 -27.19 3.11
C ASN A 304 19.71 -27.39 1.85
N VAL A 305 19.22 -26.31 1.22
CA VAL A 305 18.47 -26.39 -0.04
C VAL A 305 19.43 -26.63 -1.20
N LEU A 306 20.59 -25.95 -1.23
CA LEU A 306 21.62 -26.18 -2.25
C LEU A 306 22.21 -27.59 -2.15
N SER A 307 22.41 -28.15 -0.95
CA SER A 307 22.92 -29.52 -0.81
C SER A 307 21.92 -30.59 -1.26
N LYS A 308 20.61 -30.33 -1.21
CA LYS A 308 19.56 -31.23 -1.71
C LYS A 308 19.27 -31.10 -3.21
N LEU A 309 19.61 -29.96 -3.85
CA LEU A 309 19.44 -29.74 -5.29
C LEU A 309 20.65 -30.19 -6.12
N LEU A 310 21.79 -30.45 -5.47
CA LEU A 310 23.06 -30.89 -6.09
C LEU A 310 23.28 -32.41 -5.99
N LEU A 311 22.28 -33.17 -5.57
CA LEU A 311 22.21 -34.64 -5.59
C LEU A 311 21.15 -35.08 -6.61
#